data_AF-A0A3A1TXU9-F1
#
_entry.id   AF-A0A3A1TXU9-F1
#
_cell.length_a   1.000
_cell.length_b   1.000
_cell.length_c   1.000
_cell.angle_alpha   90.00
_cell.angle_beta   90.00
_cell.angle_gamma   90.00
#
_symmetry.space_group_name_H-M   'P 1'
#
loop_
_entity.id
_entity.type
_entity.pdbx_description
1 polymer ?
#
loop_
_entity_poly.entity_id
_entity_poly.type
_entity_poly.pdbx_seq_one_letter_code
_entity_poly.pdbx_strand_id
1 'polypeptide(L)' 'MESELGCPVCRAGAHTIDIPEVGVSLMSHVIVRRCPACATYWLETERYLAAVSDDEARREAPDVLAAG' A
#
# COMPACT_ATOMS: atom_id res chain seq x y z
N MET A 1 -8.19 -13.45 2.54
CA MET A 1 -7.53 -13.42 1.22
C MET A 1 -6.14 -12.92 1.47
N GLU A 2 -5.17 -13.82 1.37
CA GLU A 2 -3.76 -13.54 1.57
C GLU A 2 -3.30 -12.66 0.41
N SER A 3 -2.58 -11.57 0.68
CA SER A 3 -2.06 -10.66 -0.35
C SER A 3 -0.88 -11.32 -1.06
N GLU A 4 -1.15 -12.39 -1.81
CA GLU A 4 -0.17 -13.19 -2.57
C GLU A 4 0.45 -12.41 -3.75
N LEU A 5 -0.03 -11.20 -4.01
CA LEU A 5 0.20 -10.52 -5.29
C LEU A 5 1.49 -9.70 -5.35
N GLY A 6 2.20 -9.51 -4.23
CA GLY A 6 3.40 -8.66 -4.24
C GLY A 6 3.05 -7.20 -4.53
N CYS A 7 4.07 -6.43 -4.90
CA CYS A 7 3.84 -5.11 -5.49
C CYS A 7 3.11 -5.25 -6.85
N PRO A 8 1.99 -4.55 -7.08
CA PRO A 8 1.26 -4.61 -8.35
C PRO A 8 2.05 -4.10 -9.57
N VAL A 9 3.15 -3.35 -9.36
CA VAL A 9 3.96 -2.78 -10.44
C VAL A 9 5.14 -3.68 -10.79
N CYS A 10 6.03 -3.96 -9.83
CA CYS A 10 7.26 -4.72 -10.07
C CYS A 10 7.17 -6.20 -9.68
N ARG A 11 6.05 -6.63 -9.09
CA ARG A 11 5.84 -7.97 -8.50
C ARG A 11 6.84 -8.35 -7.41
N ALA A 12 7.66 -7.41 -6.92
CA ALA A 12 8.51 -7.67 -5.78
C ALA A 12 7.66 -8.02 -4.57
N GLY A 13 8.04 -9.10 -3.90
CA GLY A 13 7.31 -9.65 -2.77
C GLY A 13 6.11 -10.54 -3.15
N ALA A 14 5.86 -10.80 -4.42
CA ALA A 14 4.94 -11.87 -4.82
C ALA A 14 5.51 -13.19 -4.29
N HIS A 15 4.70 -13.97 -3.57
CA HIS A 15 5.09 -15.19 -2.83
C HIS A 15 5.88 -15.00 -1.52
N THR A 16 6.14 -13.76 -1.08
CA THR A 16 6.63 -13.51 0.28
C THR A 16 5.52 -12.89 1.10
N ILE A 17 5.22 -13.49 2.25
CA ILE A 17 4.13 -13.05 3.16
C ILE A 17 4.38 -11.64 3.74
N ASP A 18 5.60 -11.12 3.60
CA ASP A 18 6.05 -9.92 4.29
C ASP A 18 6.29 -8.76 3.29
N ILE A 19 5.22 -8.04 2.94
CA ILE A 19 5.36 -6.73 2.31
C ILE A 19 5.09 -5.68 3.39
N PRO A 20 6.04 -4.78 3.69
CA PRO A 20 5.93 -3.88 4.83
C PRO A 20 4.71 -2.96 4.71
N GLU A 21 3.87 -3.02 5.73
CA GLU A 21 2.82 -2.04 5.96
C GLU A 21 3.46 -0.71 6.36
N VAL A 22 3.07 0.38 5.67
CA VAL A 22 3.49 1.73 6.04
C VAL A 22 2.61 2.23 7.17
N GLY A 23 1.32 1.91 7.12
CA GLY A 23 0.36 2.14 8.19
C GLY A 23 -1.07 1.95 7.71
N VAL A 24 -2.02 2.07 8.64
CA VAL A 24 -3.45 1.99 8.37
C VAL A 24 -4.08 3.35 8.58
N SER A 25 -4.75 3.88 7.55
CA SER A 25 -5.58 5.07 7.67
C SER A 25 -6.94 4.65 8.20
N LEU A 26 -7.22 4.98 9.46
CA LEU A 26 -8.51 4.72 10.10
C LEU A 26 -9.63 5.62 9.54
N MET A 27 -9.28 6.79 8.97
CA MET A 27 -10.29 7.68 8.37
C MET A 27 -10.89 7.09 7.09
N SER A 28 -10.06 6.46 6.27
CA SER A 28 -10.46 5.92 4.96
C SER A 28 -10.55 4.39 4.96
N HIS A 29 -10.38 3.75 6.13
CA HIS A 29 -10.32 2.30 6.31
C HIS A 29 -9.44 1.58 5.27
N VAL A 30 -8.25 2.11 5.06
CA VAL A 30 -7.32 1.63 4.02
C VAL A 30 -5.95 1.37 4.62
N ILE A 31 -5.35 0.25 4.21
CA ILE A 31 -3.98 -0.13 4.54
C ILE A 31 -3.09 0.43 3.44
N VAL A 32 -2.11 1.23 3.84
CA VAL A 32 -1.10 1.78 2.93
C VAL A 32 0.12 0.87 2.97
N ARG A 33 0.52 0.36 1.81
CA ARG A 33 1.74 -0.44 1.64
C ARG A 33 2.69 0.27 0.69
N ARG A 34 3.99 0.07 0.89
CA ARG A 34 5.04 0.62 0.01
C ARG A 34 6.02 -0.46 -0.41
N CYS A 35 6.30 -0.53 -1.71
CA CYS A 35 7.25 -1.50 -2.23
C CYS A 35 8.68 -1.09 -1.83
N PRO A 36 9.48 -1.98 -1.20
CA PRO A 36 10.88 -1.70 -0.94
C PRO A 36 11.75 -1.69 -2.21
N ALA A 37 11.30 -2.33 -3.30
CA ALA A 37 12.08 -2.44 -4.54
C ALA A 37 11.87 -1.26 -5.51
N CYS A 38 10.61 -0.85 -5.73
CA CYS A 38 10.28 0.21 -6.69
C CYS A 38 9.64 1.45 -6.06
N ALA A 39 9.54 1.50 -4.73
CA ALA A 39 8.96 2.59 -3.95
C ALA A 39 7.48 2.94 -4.26
N THR A 40 6.78 2.15 -5.08
CA THR A 40 5.35 2.34 -5.39
C THR A 40 4.49 2.13 -4.16
N TYR A 41 3.50 2.99 -3.98
CA TYR A 41 2.43 2.82 -3.01
C TYR A 41 1.25 2.05 -3.60
N TRP A 42 0.56 1.27 -2.78
CA TRP A 42 -0.77 0.81 -3.09
C TRP A 42 -1.65 0.83 -1.86
N LEU A 43 -2.93 1.00 -2.14
CA LEU A 43 -4.00 1.04 -1.18
C LEU A 43 -4.66 -0.33 -1.17
N GLU A 44 -4.75 -0.92 0.01
CA GLU A 44 -5.41 -2.21 0.24
C GLU A 44 -6.58 -1.99 1.19
N THR A 45 -7.75 -2.46 0.77
CA THR A 45 -8.95 -2.57 1.61
C THR A 45 -9.44 -4.00 1.57
N GLU A 46 -10.49 -4.30 2.34
CA GLU A 46 -11.18 -5.61 2.26
C GLU A 46 -11.71 -5.94 0.85
N ARG A 47 -11.90 -4.92 -0.01
CA ARG A 47 -12.55 -5.09 -1.33
C ARG A 47 -11.63 -4.83 -2.52
N TYR A 48 -10.53 -4.11 -2.36
CA TYR A 48 -9.67 -3.75 -3.48
C TYR A 48 -8.20 -3.60 -3.08
N LEU A 49 -7.32 -3.84 -4.05
CA LEU A 49 -5.90 -3.54 -4.00
C LEU A 49 -5.54 -2.75 -5.26
N ALA A 50 -5.09 -1.51 -5.11
CA ALA A 50 -4.82 -0.62 -6.23
C ALA A 50 -3.48 0.09 -6.08
N ALA A 51 -2.62 -0.03 -7.10
CA ALA A 51 -1.41 0.77 -7.22
C ALA A 51 -1.78 2.24 -7.41
N VAL A 52 -1.18 3.11 -6.61
CA VAL A 52 -1.47 4.55 -6.67
C VAL A 52 -0.18 5.37 -6.72
N SER A 53 -0.32 6.59 -7.22
CA SER A 53 0.75 7.59 -7.15
C SER A 53 0.94 8.08 -5.70
N ASP A 54 2.10 8.67 -5.42
CA ASP A 54 2.43 9.23 -4.10
C ASP A 54 1.44 10.35 -3.67
N ASP A 55 1.04 11.21 -4.60
CA ASP A 55 0.03 12.26 -4.35
C ASP A 55 -1.34 11.68 -3.98
N GLU A 56 -1.76 10.62 -4.69
CA GLU A 56 -3.03 9.95 -4.44
C GLU A 56 -3.01 9.22 -3.10
N ALA A 57 -1.91 8.53 -2.79
CA ALA A 57 -1.74 7.89 -1.49
C ALA A 57 -1.83 8.91 -0.34
N ARG A 58 -1.21 10.09 -0.49
CA ARG A 58 -1.31 11.17 0.51
C ARG A 58 -2.71 11.76 0.62
N ARG A 59 -3.46 11.83 -0.47
CA ARG A 59 -4.84 12.33 -0.48
C ARG A 59 -5.78 11.37 0.24
N GLU A 60 -5.62 10.07 0.01
CA GLU A 60 -6.48 9.02 0.56
C GLU A 60 -6.11 8.64 2.01
N ALA A 61 -4.83 8.72 2.35
CA ALA A 61 -4.29 8.39 3.67
C ALA A 61 -3.35 9.50 4.19
N PRO A 62 -3.85 10.74 4.36
CA PRO A 62 -3.04 11.85 4.82
C PRO A 62 -2.49 11.60 6.22
N ASP A 63 -3.25 10.98 7.11
CA ASP A 63 -2.82 10.66 8.48
C ASP A 63 -1.60 9.71 8.53
N VAL A 64 -1.46 8.84 7.53
CA VAL A 64 -0.35 7.88 7.43
C VAL A 64 0.88 8.49 6.77
N LEU A 65 0.69 9.37 5.78
CA LEU A 65 1.77 9.86 4.91
C LEU A 65 2.13 11.35 5.11
N ALA A 66 1.42 12.11 5.94
CA ALA A 66 1.70 13.52 6.23
C ALA A 66 2.74 13.72 7.35
N ALA A 67 3.19 12.67 8.03
CA ALA A 67 4.17 12.75 9.13
C ALA A 67 5.65 12.74 8.68
N GLY A 68 5.93 13.18 7.44
CA GLY A 68 7.29 13.20 6.85
C GLY A 68 7.94 14.56 6.89
#